data_AF-A0A317XTV8-F1
#
_entry.id   AF-A0A317XTV8-F1
#
_cell.length_a   1.000
_cell.length_b   1.000
_cell.length_c   1.000
_cell.angle_alpha   90.00
_cell.angle_beta   90.00
_cell.angle_gamma   90.00
#
_symmetry.space_group_name_H-M   'P 1'
#
loop_
_entity.id
_entity.type
_entity.pdbx_description
1 polymer ?
#
loop_
_entity_poly.entity_id
_entity_poly.type
_entity_poly.pdbx_seq_one_letter_code
_entity_poly.pdbx_strand_id
1 'polypeptide(L)'
;MAGSPWPRAITGGFVIIAVGYAIMKATTPTDQQFYDSLSPDLKRQVDNQRLAAQRKAAYAEQLKRARDQDDSGPVWAEGAKARDSTPPPRI
;
A
#
# COMPACT_ATOMS: atom_id res chain seq x y z
N MET A 1 9.02 -29.24 38.70
CA MET A 1 9.29 -27.90 38.14
C MET A 1 8.33 -27.68 36.99
N ALA A 2 7.36 -26.77 37.14
CA ALA A 2 6.49 -26.39 36.03
C ALA A 2 7.35 -25.63 35.01
N GLY A 3 7.63 -26.24 33.86
CA GLY A 3 8.37 -25.57 32.78
C GLY A 3 7.61 -24.35 32.29
N SER A 4 8.32 -23.26 32.00
CA SER A 4 7.74 -22.00 31.52
C SER A 4 6.72 -22.26 30.39
N PRO A 5 5.50 -21.70 30.46
CA PRO A 5 4.46 -21.93 29.45
C PRO A 5 4.73 -21.20 28.12
N TRP A 6 5.68 -20.26 28.13
CA TRP A 6 5.99 -19.39 26.99
C TRP A 6 6.38 -20.11 25.68
N PRO A 7 7.23 -21.15 25.68
CA PRO A 7 7.57 -21.87 24.45
C PRO A 7 6.35 -22.54 23.81
N ARG A 8 5.44 -23.10 24.62
CA ARG A 8 4.21 -23.74 24.12
C ARG A 8 3.26 -22.72 23.52
N ALA A 9 3.14 -21.54 24.15
CA ALA A 9 2.31 -20.45 23.66
C ALA A 9 2.84 -19.89 22.33
N ILE A 10 4.16 -19.68 22.21
CA ILE A 10 4.79 -19.20 20.97
C ILE A 10 4.60 -20.21 19.84
N THR A 11 4.90 -21.48 20.08
CA THR A 11 4.73 -22.53 19.06
C THR A 11 3.26 -22.69 18.65
N GLY A 12 2.34 -22.68 19.61
CA GLY A 12 0.91 -22.75 19.33
C GLY A 12 0.41 -21.57 18.48
N GLY A 13 0.83 -20.35 18.81
CA GLY A 13 0.51 -19.15 18.02
C GLY A 13 1.07 -19.23 16.60
N PHE A 14 2.32 -19.65 16.44
CA PHE A 14 2.93 -19.81 15.12
C PHE A 14 2.20 -20.87 14.27
N VAL A 15 1.79 -21.97 14.88
CA VAL A 15 1.01 -23.02 14.20
C VAL A 15 -0.32 -22.46 13.70
N ILE A 16 -1.04 -21.70 14.53
CA ILE A 16 -2.33 -21.09 14.13
C ILE A 16 -2.14 -20.14 12.95
N ILE A 17 -1.11 -19.28 13.00
CA ILE A 17 -0.80 -18.34 11.92
C ILE A 17 -0.44 -19.09 10.63
N ALA A 18 0.40 -20.13 10.74
CA ALA A 18 0.81 -20.94 9.60
C ALA A 18 -0.38 -21.67 8.96
N VAL A 19 -1.30 -22.19 9.77
CA VAL A 19 -2.55 -22.82 9.30
C VAL A 19 -3.43 -21.79 8.59
N GLY A 20 -3.62 -20.61 9.16
CA GLY A 20 -4.38 -19.53 8.52
C GLY A 20 -3.78 -19.12 7.17
N TYR A 21 -2.46 -18.98 7.10
CA TYR A 21 -1.76 -18.68 5.85
C TYR A 21 -1.90 -19.81 4.82
N ALA A 22 -1.80 -21.07 5.25
CA ALA A 22 -1.96 -22.21 4.37
C ALA A 22 -3.37 -22.28 3.77
N ILE A 23 -4.42 -22.00 4.56
CA ILE A 23 -5.79 -21.91 4.07
C ILE A 23 -5.91 -20.80 3.03
N MET A 24 -5.39 -19.60 3.32
CA MET A 24 -5.39 -18.48 2.38
C MET A 24 -4.69 -18.82 1.06
N LYS A 25 -3.54 -19.51 1.14
CA LYS A 25 -2.80 -19.97 -0.05
C LYS A 25 -3.53 -21.06 -0.82
N ALA A 26 -4.31 -21.91 -0.15
CA ALA A 26 -5.10 -22.95 -0.80
C ALA A 26 -6.36 -22.41 -1.49
N THR A 27 -6.98 -21.38 -0.91
CA THR A 27 -8.22 -20.79 -1.46
C THR A 27 -7.98 -19.70 -2.49
N THR A 28 -6.79 -19.09 -2.50
CA THR A 28 -6.43 -18.04 -3.45
C THR A 28 -5.49 -18.62 -4.52
N PRO A 29 -5.90 -18.71 -5.79
CA PRO A 29 -5.02 -19.17 -6.85
C PRO A 29 -3.81 -18.24 -6.98
N THR A 30 -2.66 -18.81 -7.30
CA THR A 30 -1.45 -18.02 -7.59
C THR A 30 -1.71 -17.09 -8.77
N ASP A 31 -1.01 -15.96 -8.84
CA ASP A 31 -1.17 -15.01 -9.94
C ASP A 31 -1.10 -15.74 -11.29
N GLN A 32 -0.05 -16.53 -11.56
CA GLN A 32 0.07 -17.26 -12.83
C GLN A 32 -1.14 -18.16 -13.14
N GLN A 33 -1.62 -18.94 -12.17
CA GLN A 33 -2.82 -19.77 -12.35
C GLN A 33 -4.08 -18.95 -12.60
N PHE A 34 -4.21 -17.80 -11.93
CA PHE A 34 -5.29 -16.85 -12.19
C PHE A 34 -5.21 -16.35 -13.62
N TYR A 35 -4.06 -15.82 -14.08
CA TYR A 35 -3.88 -15.34 -15.46
C TYR A 35 -4.18 -16.43 -16.49
N ASP A 36 -3.72 -17.65 -16.28
CA ASP A 36 -3.95 -18.74 -17.23
C ASP A 36 -5.41 -19.17 -17.32
N SER A 37 -6.16 -19.05 -16.22
CA SER A 37 -7.61 -19.26 -16.20
C SER A 37 -8.42 -18.12 -16.88
N LEU A 38 -7.80 -16.96 -17.11
CA LEU A 38 -8.47 -15.83 -17.75
C LEU A 38 -8.65 -16.08 -19.25
N SER A 39 -9.83 -15.70 -19.75
CA SER A 39 -10.08 -15.59 -21.18
C SER A 39 -9.12 -14.57 -21.82
N PRO A 40 -8.82 -14.70 -23.13
CA PRO A 40 -7.86 -13.81 -23.80
C PRO A 40 -8.22 -12.31 -23.71
N ASP A 41 -9.50 -11.97 -23.54
CA ASP A 41 -9.94 -10.60 -23.35
C ASP A 41 -9.62 -10.05 -21.94
N LEU A 42 -9.80 -10.87 -20.90
CA LEU A 42 -9.43 -10.48 -19.54
C LEU A 42 -7.91 -10.36 -19.38
N LYS A 43 -7.13 -11.22 -20.04
CA LYS A 43 -5.65 -11.07 -20.09
C LYS A 43 -5.24 -9.68 -20.58
N ARG A 44 -5.86 -9.19 -21.66
CA ARG A 44 -5.59 -7.84 -22.21
C ARG A 44 -5.96 -6.73 -21.23
N GLN A 45 -7.09 -6.85 -20.52
CA GLN A 45 -7.47 -5.85 -19.52
C GLN A 45 -6.47 -5.78 -18.38
N VAL A 46 -5.99 -6.94 -17.90
CA VAL A 46 -5.04 -6.98 -16.82
C VAL A 46 -3.66 -6.46 -17.26
N ASP A 47 -3.23 -6.78 -18.47
CA ASP A 47 -2.00 -6.20 -19.04
C ASP A 47 -2.11 -4.68 -19.21
N ASN A 48 -3.28 -4.17 -19.64
CA ASN A 48 -3.54 -2.72 -19.69
C ASN A 48 -3.46 -2.08 -18.31
N GLN A 49 -3.98 -2.74 -17.26
CA GLN A 49 -3.87 -2.25 -15.88
C GLN A 49 -2.42 -2.27 -15.39
N ARG A 50 -1.65 -3.33 -15.70
CA ARG A 50 -0.22 -3.42 -15.37
C ARG A 50 0.57 -2.31 -16.05
N LEU A 51 0.31 -2.05 -17.32
CA LEU A 51 0.92 -0.94 -18.07
C LEU A 51 0.53 0.42 -17.47
N ALA A 52 -0.72 0.61 -17.08
CA ALA A 52 -1.17 1.83 -16.41
C ALA A 52 -0.49 2.02 -15.04
N ALA A 53 -0.33 0.95 -14.27
CA ALA A 53 0.35 0.98 -12.98
C ALA A 53 1.85 1.31 -13.13
N GLN A 54 2.53 0.73 -14.11
CA GLN A 54 3.94 1.05 -14.42
C GLN A 54 4.11 2.52 -14.83
N ARG A 55 3.22 3.04 -15.68
CA ARG A 55 3.23 4.47 -16.04
C ARG A 55 3.06 5.35 -14.81
N LYS A 56 2.09 5.04 -13.94
CA LYS A 56 1.87 5.78 -12.69
C LYS A 56 3.08 5.73 -11.75
N ALA A 57 3.76 4.60 -11.64
CA ALA A 57 4.98 4.46 -10.85
C ALA A 57 6.10 5.37 -11.39
N ALA A 58 6.32 5.38 -12.70
CA ALA A 58 7.30 6.27 -13.33
C ALA A 58 6.97 7.76 -13.12
N TYR A 59 5.70 8.15 -13.25
CA TYR A 59 5.27 9.52 -12.94
C TYR A 59 5.42 9.86 -11.46
N ALA A 60 5.12 8.92 -10.56
CA ALA A 60 5.29 9.11 -9.12
C ALA A 60 6.76 9.32 -8.74
N GLU A 61 7.69 8.61 -9.38
CA GLU A 61 9.13 8.83 -9.19
C GLU A 61 9.59 10.20 -9.69
N GLN A 62 9.06 10.66 -10.84
CA GLN A 62 9.32 12.01 -11.34
C GLN A 62 8.76 13.09 -10.40
N LEU A 63 7.54 12.91 -9.89
CA LEU A 63 6.92 13.81 -8.93
C LEU A 63 7.67 13.83 -7.59
N LYS A 64 8.16 12.68 -7.13
CA LYS A 64 9.03 12.59 -5.94
C LYS A 64 10.33 13.35 -6.15
N ARG A 65 11.02 13.12 -7.28
CA ARG A 65 12.25 13.85 -7.62
C ARG A 65 12.02 15.35 -7.73
N ALA A 66 10.92 15.79 -8.33
CA ALA A 66 10.56 17.20 -8.42
C ALA A 66 10.27 17.80 -7.04
N ARG A 67 9.56 17.06 -6.15
CA ARG A 67 9.35 17.49 -4.76
C ARG A 67 10.68 17.65 -4.00
N ASP A 68 11.59 16.69 -4.14
CA ASP A 68 12.84 16.68 -3.37
C ASP A 68 13.85 17.73 -3.87
N GLN A 69 13.68 18.24 -5.09
CA GLN A 69 14.52 19.30 -5.67
C GLN A 69 14.00 20.71 -5.40
N ASP A 70 12.73 20.85 -5.00
CA ASP A 70 12.06 22.12 -4.77
C ASP A 70 11.84 22.32 -3.26
N ASP A 71 12.91 22.75 -2.56
CA ASP A 71 12.90 23.10 -1.12
C ASP A 71 11.97 24.29 -0.82
N SER A 72 11.60 25.06 -1.85
CA SER A 72 10.50 26.01 -1.80
C SER A 72 9.19 25.26 -2.03
N GLY A 73 8.46 24.96 -0.95
CA GLY A 73 7.13 24.35 -1.01
C GLY A 73 6.21 25.00 -2.06
N PRO A 74 5.19 24.27 -2.56
CA PRO A 74 4.42 24.70 -3.71
C PRO A 74 3.75 26.06 -3.50
N VAL A 75 3.72 26.90 -4.53
CA VAL A 75 3.24 28.32 -4.48
C VAL A 75 1.84 28.48 -3.84
N TRP A 76 0.97 27.46 -3.94
CA TRP A 76 -0.36 27.49 -3.30
C TRP A 76 -0.35 27.24 -1.78
N ALA A 77 0.75 26.73 -1.20
CA ALA A 77 0.91 26.56 0.24
C ALA A 77 0.96 27.89 0.99
N GLU A 78 1.47 28.96 0.34
CA GLU A 78 1.45 30.31 0.89
C GLU A 78 0.03 30.85 1.04
N GLY A 79 -0.86 30.54 0.08
CA GLY A 79 -2.26 30.92 0.12
C GLY A 79 -3.08 30.25 1.23
N ALA A 80 -2.64 29.10 1.74
CA ALA A 80 -3.28 28.43 2.88
C ALA A 80 -2.94 29.10 4.22
N LYS A 81 -1.72 29.64 4.37
CA LYS A 81 -1.30 30.40 5.57
C LYS A 81 -2.03 31.74 5.71
N ALA A 82 -2.36 32.39 4.59
CA ALA A 82 -3.10 33.65 4.58
C ALA A 82 -4.57 33.55 5.03
N ARG A 83 -5.09 32.33 5.24
CA ARG A 83 -6.47 32.07 5.73
C ARG A 83 -6.57 31.93 7.25
N ASP A 84 -5.46 32.08 7.98
CA ASP A 84 -5.51 32.20 9.44
C ASP A 84 -6.35 33.44 9.79
N SER A 85 -7.58 33.18 10.18
CA SER A 85 -8.67 34.12 10.36
C SER A 85 -8.87 34.34 11.86
N THR A 86 -7.78 34.62 12.57
CA THR A 86 -7.84 35.02 13.96
C THR A 86 -8.44 36.43 14.02
N PRO A 87 -9.68 36.62 14.51
CA PRO A 87 -10.32 37.93 14.53
C PRO A 87 -9.64 38.81 15.59
N PRO A 88 -9.48 40.13 15.38
CA PRO A 88 -8.88 41.00 16.38
C PRO A 88 -9.74 41.03 17.66
N PRO A 89 -9.13 41.08 18.86
CA PRO A 89 -9.86 41.10 20.12
C PRO A 89 -10.71 42.36 20.24
N ARG A 90 -11.99 42.19 20.59
CA ARG A 90 -12.91 43.31 20.85
C ARG A 90 -12.54 43.95 22.18
N ILE A 91 -12.18 45.23 22.15
CA ILE A 91 -12.10 46.16 23.29
C ILE A 91 -13.49 46.73 23.60
#